data_AF-A0A963AK01-F1
#
_entry.id   AF-A0A963AK01-F1
#
_cell.length_a   1.000
_cell.length_b   1.000
_cell.length_c   1.000
_cell.angle_alpha   90.00
_cell.angle_beta   90.00
_cell.angle_gamma   90.00
#
_symmetry.space_group_name_H-M   'P 1'
#
loop_
_entity.id
_entity.type
_entity.pdbx_description
1 polymer ?
#
loop_
_entity_poly.entity_id
_entity_poly.type
_entity_poly.pdbx_seq_one_letter_code
_entity_poly.pdbx_strand_id
1 'polypeptide(L)'
;MELTEKERRFLDKRRKLLTIWPPAGYLLLAMLALLAGWLFWSAPLLVNPHLVWAGLQSGSITEANLQLMAGMLPVVTLLLLVVCLIVVLFVFAAFSNEKRELKLIDRLLQQ
;
A
#
# COMPACT_ATOMS: atom_id res chain seq x y z
N MET A 1 -2.15 -38.88 1.82
CA MET A 1 -2.82 -38.50 0.55
C MET A 1 -1.74 -38.17 -0.46
N GLU A 2 -1.74 -38.79 -1.64
CA GLU A 2 -0.79 -38.41 -2.69
C GLU A 2 -1.29 -37.13 -3.40
N LEU A 3 -0.44 -36.10 -3.43
CA LEU A 3 -0.72 -34.89 -4.19
C LEU A 3 -0.56 -35.15 -5.68
N THR A 4 -1.49 -34.62 -6.47
CA THR A 4 -1.33 -34.57 -7.92
C THR A 4 -0.16 -33.66 -8.29
N GLU A 5 0.56 -33.94 -9.38
CA GLU A 5 1.66 -33.07 -9.84
C GLU A 5 1.26 -31.59 -10.02
N LYS A 6 0.00 -31.33 -10.41
CA LYS A 6 -0.53 -29.98 -10.57
C LYS A 6 -0.60 -29.24 -9.22
N GLU A 7 -1.00 -29.92 -8.17
CA GLU A 7 -1.13 -29.38 -6.81
C GLU A 7 0.26 -29.09 -6.24
N ARG A 8 1.22 -30.00 -6.45
CA ARG A 8 2.61 -29.81 -6.03
C ARG A 8 3.26 -28.59 -6.70
N ARG A 9 3.07 -28.42 -8.01
CA ARG A 9 3.56 -27.23 -8.75
C ARG A 9 2.89 -25.94 -8.29
N PHE A 10 1.62 -25.98 -7.89
CA PHE A 10 0.91 -24.82 -7.36
C PHE A 10 1.46 -24.40 -5.98
N LEU A 11 1.69 -25.37 -5.09
CA LEU A 11 2.27 -25.13 -3.77
C LEU A 11 3.69 -24.55 -3.87
N ASP A 12 4.53 -25.07 -4.77
CA ASP A 12 5.90 -24.57 -4.98
C ASP A 12 5.92 -23.12 -5.45
N LYS A 13 5.02 -22.74 -6.37
CA LYS A 13 4.88 -21.35 -6.83
C LYS A 13 4.50 -20.42 -5.69
N ARG A 14 3.51 -20.81 -4.87
CA ARG A 14 3.08 -20.04 -3.69
C ARG A 14 4.21 -19.91 -2.67
N ARG A 15 4.97 -20.98 -2.43
CA ARG A 15 6.12 -20.96 -1.50
C ARG A 15 7.18 -19.95 -1.93
N LYS A 16 7.53 -19.88 -3.22
CA LYS A 16 8.45 -18.87 -3.75
C LYS A 16 7.93 -17.45 -3.53
N LEU A 17 6.64 -17.22 -3.81
CA LEU A 17 6.00 -15.91 -3.63
C LEU A 17 6.01 -15.47 -2.16
N LEU A 18 5.73 -16.37 -1.23
CA LEU A 18 5.78 -16.11 0.22
C LEU A 18 7.18 -15.84 0.77
N THR A 19 8.21 -16.28 0.06
CA THR A 19 9.62 -16.07 0.43
C THR A 19 10.13 -14.72 -0.09
N ILE A 20 9.66 -14.30 -1.27
CA ILE A 20 10.01 -13.02 -1.89
C ILE A 20 9.14 -11.87 -1.33
N TRP A 21 7.95 -12.17 -0.80
CA TRP A 21 7.04 -11.14 -0.29
C TRP A 21 7.61 -10.26 0.84
N PRO A 22 8.26 -10.78 1.90
CA PRO A 22 8.75 -9.95 2.99
C PRO A 22 9.66 -8.78 2.55
N PRO A 23 10.73 -8.99 1.74
CA PRO A 23 11.54 -7.87 1.28
C PRO A 23 10.76 -6.90 0.37
N ALA A 24 9.86 -7.41 -0.49
CA ALA A 24 9.02 -6.55 -1.33
C ALA A 24 8.06 -5.69 -0.49
N GLY A 25 7.46 -6.26 0.55
CA GLY A 25 6.57 -5.55 1.47
C GLY A 25 7.31 -4.52 2.31
N TYR A 26 8.53 -4.82 2.78
CA TYR A 26 9.37 -3.82 3.47
C TYR A 26 9.76 -2.67 2.54
N LEU A 27 10.08 -2.96 1.27
CA LEU A 27 10.35 -1.94 0.28
C LEU A 27 9.13 -1.05 0.03
N LEU A 28 7.93 -1.63 -0.07
CA LEU A 28 6.68 -0.87 -0.20
C LEU A 28 6.41 0.02 1.02
N LEU A 29 6.61 -0.49 2.23
CA LEU A 29 6.46 0.29 3.46
C LEU A 29 7.49 1.43 3.53
N ALA A 30 8.75 1.15 3.17
CA ALA A 30 9.79 2.16 3.11
C ALA A 30 9.47 3.25 2.08
N MET A 31 9.00 2.89 0.89
CA MET A 31 8.54 3.86 -0.11
C MET A 31 7.37 4.70 0.39
N LEU A 32 6.40 4.09 1.09
CA LEU A 32 5.26 4.80 1.64
C LEU A 32 5.68 5.78 2.75
N ALA A 33 6.58 5.37 3.63
CA ALA A 33 7.13 6.21 4.69
C ALA A 33 7.97 7.36 4.12
N LEU A 34 8.81 7.08 3.13
CA LEU A 34 9.58 8.10 2.41
C LEU A 34 8.66 9.09 1.70
N LEU A 35 7.62 8.60 1.02
CA LEU A 35 6.64 9.46 0.37
C LEU A 35 5.94 10.35 1.40
N ALA A 36 5.43 9.79 2.50
CA ALA A 36 4.75 10.55 3.54
C ALA A 36 5.67 11.60 4.19
N GLY A 37 6.92 11.24 4.51
CA GLY A 37 7.90 12.16 5.07
C GLY A 37 8.32 13.26 4.09
N TRP A 38 8.52 12.90 2.81
CA TRP A 38 8.81 13.85 1.74
C TRP A 38 7.67 14.84 1.55
N LEU A 39 6.43 14.34 1.57
CA LEU A 39 5.22 15.15 1.43
C LEU A 39 5.08 16.15 2.57
N PHE A 40 5.34 15.70 3.80
CA PHE A 40 5.31 16.54 5.00
C PHE A 40 6.32 17.70 4.92
N TRP A 41 7.52 17.45 4.38
CA TRP A 41 8.56 18.47 4.25
C TRP A 41 8.34 19.39 3.04
N SER A 42 7.91 18.84 1.90
CA SER A 42 7.84 19.57 0.63
C SER A 42 6.55 20.35 0.45
N ALA A 43 5.45 19.89 1.05
CA ALA A 43 4.13 20.51 0.94
C ALA A 43 3.40 20.37 2.29
N PRO A 44 3.70 21.21 3.30
CA PRO A 44 3.11 21.09 4.64
C PRO A 44 1.57 21.21 4.67
N LEU A 45 0.96 21.81 3.63
CA LEU A 45 -0.50 21.85 3.43
C LEU A 45 -1.00 20.84 2.40
N LEU A 46 -0.12 20.03 1.80
CA LEU A 46 -0.43 19.09 0.72
C LEU A 46 -1.11 19.74 -0.50
N VAL A 47 -0.98 21.06 -0.58
CA VAL A 47 -1.47 21.92 -1.65
C VAL A 47 -0.29 22.28 -2.55
N ASN A 48 -0.45 22.11 -3.86
CA ASN A 48 0.54 22.56 -4.82
C ASN A 48 0.39 24.08 -5.04
N PRO A 49 1.35 24.90 -4.60
CA PRO A 49 1.23 26.36 -4.66
C PRO A 49 1.21 26.88 -6.10
N HIS A 50 1.87 26.20 -7.05
CA HIS A 50 1.87 26.59 -8.46
C HIS A 50 0.51 26.38 -9.12
N LEU A 51 -0.17 25.28 -8.80
CA LEU A 51 -1.51 24.98 -9.30
C LEU A 51 -2.54 25.98 -8.76
N VAL A 52 -2.44 26.32 -7.47
CA VAL A 52 -3.27 27.34 -6.85
C VAL A 52 -3.02 28.72 -7.48
N TRP A 53 -1.75 29.09 -7.68
CA TRP A 53 -1.39 30.37 -8.27
C TRP A 53 -1.89 30.53 -9.70
N ALA A 54 -1.74 29.50 -10.54
CA ALA A 54 -2.26 29.48 -11.91
C ALA A 54 -3.81 29.53 -11.95
N GLY A 55 -4.46 28.83 -11.02
CA GLY A 55 -5.92 28.83 -10.88
C GLY A 55 -6.50 30.16 -10.42
N LEU A 56 -5.78 30.88 -9.53
CA LEU A 56 -6.11 32.25 -9.12
C LEU A 56 -5.92 33.25 -10.27
N GLN A 57 -4.80 33.17 -11.00
CA GLN A 57 -4.54 34.06 -12.15
C GLN A 57 -5.55 33.88 -13.30
N SER A 58 -6.00 32.66 -13.54
CA SER A 58 -6.99 32.35 -14.58
C SER A 58 -8.44 32.65 -14.17
N GLY A 59 -8.69 33.04 -12.92
CA GLY A 59 -10.04 33.24 -12.38
C GLY A 59 -10.88 31.95 -12.27
N SER A 60 -10.28 30.79 -12.54
CA SER A 60 -10.96 29.48 -12.49
C SER A 60 -11.17 28.97 -11.05
N ILE A 61 -10.39 29.47 -10.09
CA ILE A 61 -10.51 29.14 -8.67
C ILE A 61 -11.10 30.34 -7.92
N THR A 62 -12.36 30.21 -7.51
CA THR A 62 -12.99 31.13 -6.56
C THR A 62 -12.42 30.92 -5.15
N GLU A 63 -12.43 31.95 -4.30
CA GLU A 63 -11.93 31.87 -2.91
C GLU A 63 -12.58 30.73 -2.10
N ALA A 64 -13.86 30.45 -2.35
CA ALA A 64 -14.57 29.33 -1.71
C ALA A 64 -13.97 27.96 -2.10
N ASN A 65 -13.60 27.79 -3.37
CA ASN A 65 -12.93 26.56 -3.84
C ASN A 65 -11.51 26.45 -3.27
N LEU A 66 -10.82 27.58 -3.08
CA LEU A 66 -9.49 27.62 -2.49
C LEU A 66 -9.50 27.17 -1.02
N GLN A 67 -10.48 27.63 -0.24
CA GLN A 67 -10.66 27.20 1.15
C GLN A 67 -10.99 25.72 1.26
N LEU A 68 -11.90 25.22 0.41
CA LEU A 68 -12.21 23.79 0.33
C LEU A 68 -10.98 22.96 -0.03
N MET A 69 -10.19 23.38 -1.02
CA MET A 69 -8.96 22.70 -1.41
C MET A 69 -7.94 22.69 -0.25
N ALA A 70 -7.72 23.82 0.42
CA ALA A 70 -6.76 23.93 1.52
C ALA A 70 -7.11 23.03 2.73
N GLY A 71 -8.40 22.80 2.98
CA GLY A 71 -8.84 21.88 4.04
C GLY A 71 -8.91 20.41 3.60
N MET A 72 -9.51 20.15 2.43
CA MET A 72 -9.82 18.78 1.99
C MET A 72 -8.63 18.04 1.40
N LEU A 73 -7.73 18.71 0.67
CA LEU A 73 -6.56 18.05 0.06
C LEU A 73 -5.71 17.32 1.11
N PRO A 74 -5.27 17.98 2.21
CA PRO A 74 -4.46 17.28 3.18
C PRO A 74 -5.18 16.12 3.86
N VAL A 75 -6.49 16.26 4.13
CA VAL A 75 -7.31 15.19 4.73
C VAL A 75 -7.42 13.98 3.78
N VAL A 76 -7.75 14.22 2.51
CA VAL A 76 -7.91 13.15 1.51
C VAL A 76 -6.58 12.46 1.24
N THR A 77 -5.49 13.22 1.13
CA THR A 77 -4.16 12.66 0.90
C THR A 77 -3.68 11.82 2.08
N LEU A 78 -3.88 12.28 3.33
CA LEU A 78 -3.58 11.48 4.53
C LEU A 78 -4.45 10.21 4.58
N LEU A 79 -5.74 10.32 4.28
CA LEU A 79 -6.65 9.17 4.23
C LEU A 79 -6.17 8.14 3.21
N LEU A 80 -5.76 8.57 2.01
CA LEU A 80 -5.21 7.67 0.98
C LEU A 80 -3.93 6.97 1.45
N LEU A 81 -3.00 7.69 2.08
CA LEU A 81 -1.79 7.09 2.64
C LEU A 81 -2.13 6.03 3.71
N VAL A 82 -3.10 6.31 4.57
CA VAL A 82 -3.58 5.35 5.59
C VAL A 82 -4.22 4.13 4.93
N VAL A 83 -5.06 4.32 3.91
CA VAL A 83 -5.67 3.20 3.18
C VAL A 83 -4.60 2.33 2.53
N CYS A 84 -3.61 2.94 1.86
CA CYS A 84 -2.48 2.21 1.28
C CYS A 84 -1.70 1.43 2.36
N LEU A 85 -1.44 2.04 3.51
CA LEU A 85 -0.78 1.36 4.63
C LEU A 85 -1.58 0.16 5.11
N ILE A 86 -2.90 0.32 5.31
CA ILE A 86 -3.80 -0.77 5.71
C ILE A 86 -3.76 -1.91 4.69
N VAL A 87 -3.85 -1.61 3.40
CA VAL A 87 -3.78 -2.63 2.34
C VAL A 87 -2.47 -3.41 2.43
N VAL A 88 -1.33 -2.73 2.57
CA VAL A 88 -0.03 -3.41 2.69
C VAL A 88 0.01 -4.31 3.93
N LEU A 89 -0.47 -3.83 5.08
CA LEU A 89 -0.55 -4.62 6.32
C LEU A 89 -1.50 -5.82 6.19
N PHE A 90 -2.63 -5.67 5.51
CA PHE A 90 -3.56 -6.75 5.22
C PHE A 90 -2.91 -7.83 4.37
N VAL A 91 -2.14 -7.45 3.35
CA VAL A 91 -1.42 -8.41 2.51
C VAL A 91 -0.34 -9.14 3.33
N PHE A 92 0.37 -8.45 4.23
CA PHE A 92 1.27 -9.09 5.19
C PHE A 92 0.55 -10.11 6.09
N ALA A 93 -0.63 -9.77 6.60
CA ALA A 93 -1.44 -10.67 7.42
C ALA A 93 -1.92 -11.89 6.60
N ALA A 94 -2.41 -11.66 5.38
CA ALA A 94 -2.88 -12.71 4.48
C ALA A 94 -1.77 -13.72 4.15
N PHE A 95 -0.58 -13.25 3.79
CA PHE A 95 0.55 -14.13 3.51
C PHE A 95 1.11 -14.82 4.76
N SER A 96 0.99 -14.20 5.94
CA SER A 96 1.34 -14.86 7.20
C SER A 96 0.40 -16.01 7.51
N ASN A 97 -0.90 -15.85 7.23
CA ASN A 97 -1.87 -16.93 7.37
C ASN A 97 -1.62 -18.04 6.34
N GLU A 98 -1.29 -17.68 5.10
CA GLU A 98 -0.96 -18.67 4.05
C GLU A 98 0.28 -19.51 4.39
N LYS A 99 1.31 -18.92 5.03
CA LYS A 99 2.45 -19.68 5.56
C LYS A 99 2.02 -20.72 6.62
N ARG A 100 1.02 -20.40 7.43
CA ARG A 100 0.48 -21.31 8.44
C ARG A 100 -0.27 -22.48 7.78
N GLU A 101 -1.10 -22.19 6.78
CA GLU A 101 -1.82 -23.22 6.01
C GLU A 101 -0.85 -24.18 5.30
N LEU A 102 0.20 -23.65 4.65
CA LEU A 102 1.22 -24.49 4.02
C LEU A 102 1.92 -25.42 5.03
N LYS A 103 2.21 -24.95 6.24
CA LYS A 103 2.80 -25.78 7.30
C LYS A 103 1.86 -26.87 7.81
N LEU A 104 0.55 -26.65 7.75
CA LEU A 104 -0.45 -27.67 8.10
C LEU A 104 -0.53 -28.75 7.02
N ILE A 105 -0.56 -28.34 5.76
CA ILE A 105 -0.52 -29.25 4.60
C ILE A 105 0.75 -30.09 4.63
N ASP A 106 1.93 -29.48 4.85
CA ASP A 106 3.20 -30.20 4.95
C ASP A 106 3.17 -31.24 6.08
N ARG A 107 2.56 -30.94 7.23
CA ARG A 107 2.40 -31.88 8.35
C ARG A 107 1.48 -33.05 8.03
N LEU A 108 0.35 -32.79 7.37
CA LEU A 108 -0.61 -33.82 6.98
C LEU A 108 -0.09 -34.74 5.87
N LEU A 109 0.88 -34.28 5.09
CA LEU A 109 1.53 -35.08 4.04
C LEU A 109 2.71 -35.93 4.55
N GLN A 110 3.27 -35.58 5.71
CA GLN A 110 4.34 -36.36 6.37
C GLN A 110 3.79 -37.47 7.29
N GLN A 111 2.49 -37.46 7.58
CA GLN A 111 1.76 -38.54 8.26
C GLN A 111 1.17 -39.53 7.23
#